data_AF-A0A925QFL6-F1
#
_entry.id   AF-A0A925QFL6-F1
#
_cell.length_a   1.000
_cell.length_b   1.000
_cell.length_c   1.000
_cell.angle_alpha   90.00
_cell.angle_beta   90.00
_cell.angle_gamma   90.00
#
_symmetry.space_group_name_H-M   'P 1'
#
loop_
_entity.id
_entity.type
_entity.pdbx_description
1 polymer ?
#
loop_
_entity_poly.entity_id
_entity_poly.type
_entity_poly.pdbx_seq_one_letter_code
_entity_poly.pdbx_strand_id
1 'polypeptide(L)'
;MTSGKQENHEDINVLELRNYLLKPNLADTFSHYFRSKFVAPMNELGGYTLGEFKISGMNDRFVWLRGFTDMKTRVKFLNDFYINSPAWKQDGK
;
A
#
# COMPACT_ATOMS: atom_id res chain seq x y z
N MET A 1 33.21 -2.84 0.39
CA MET A 1 32.25 -3.67 1.16
C MET A 1 30.92 -2.91 1.17
N THR A 2 30.05 -3.19 0.21
CA THR A 2 28.70 -2.60 0.18
C THR A 2 27.85 -3.40 1.16
N SER A 3 27.48 -2.75 2.27
CA SER A 3 26.55 -3.29 3.26
C SER A 3 25.23 -3.62 2.55
N GLY A 4 24.98 -4.92 2.34
CA GLY A 4 23.68 -5.40 1.89
C GLY A 4 22.63 -4.94 2.88
N LYS A 5 21.68 -4.14 2.42
CA LYS A 5 20.50 -3.78 3.19
C LYS A 5 19.81 -5.10 3.52
N GLN A 6 19.73 -5.46 4.80
CA GLN A 6 18.92 -6.59 5.25
C GLN A 6 17.51 -6.38 4.69
N GLU A 7 17.13 -7.16 3.68
CA GLU A 7 15.74 -7.25 3.28
C GLU A 7 15.05 -7.97 4.44
N ASN A 8 14.38 -7.21 5.31
CA ASN A 8 13.47 -7.79 6.27
C ASN A 8 12.34 -8.42 5.46
N HIS A 9 12.46 -9.71 5.16
CA HIS A 9 11.34 -10.49 4.69
C HIS A 9 10.39 -10.63 5.87
N GLU A 10 9.43 -9.71 5.96
CA GLU A 10 8.28 -9.90 6.84
C GLU A 10 7.61 -11.23 6.45
N ASP A 11 7.21 -12.05 7.44
CA ASP A 11 6.53 -13.33 7.21
C ASP A 11 5.10 -13.11 6.69
N ILE A 12 4.97 -12.66 5.44
CA ILE A 12 3.69 -12.35 4.81
C ILE A 12 2.96 -13.65 4.47
N ASN A 13 1.93 -13.98 5.25
CA ASN A 13 1.05 -15.13 4.99
C ASN A 13 -0.32 -14.73 4.44
N VAL A 14 -0.62 -13.43 4.39
CA VAL A 14 -1.88 -12.89 3.83
C VAL A 14 -1.55 -11.84 2.79
N LEU A 15 -2.08 -12.02 1.58
CA LEU A 15 -1.96 -11.10 0.46
C LEU A 15 -3.31 -10.49 0.10
N GLU A 16 -3.36 -9.17 0.00
CA GLU A 16 -4.49 -8.44 -0.55
C GLU A 16 -4.15 -7.90 -1.94
N LEU A 17 -4.93 -8.30 -2.94
CA LEU A 17 -4.95 -7.64 -4.24
C LEU A 17 -5.90 -6.44 -4.19
N ARG A 18 -5.37 -5.26 -4.51
CA ARG A 18 -6.13 -4.02 -4.63
C ARG A 18 -6.08 -3.57 -6.08
N ASN A 19 -7.26 -3.40 -6.69
CA ASN A 19 -7.40 -2.99 -8.09
C ASN A 19 -8.40 -1.84 -8.18
N TYR A 20 -7.91 -0.64 -8.45
CA TYR A 20 -8.74 0.56 -8.58
C TYR A 20 -8.89 0.96 -10.04
N LEU A 21 -10.13 1.27 -10.42
CA LEU A 21 -10.40 2.08 -11.61
C LEU A 21 -10.36 3.56 -11.20
N LEU A 22 -9.47 4.31 -11.81
CA LEU A 22 -9.29 5.75 -11.62
C LEU A 22 -9.96 6.52 -12.76
N LYS A 23 -9.94 7.84 -12.67
CA LYS A 23 -10.24 8.67 -13.84
C LYS A 23 -9.14 8.47 -14.91
N PRO A 24 -9.46 8.68 -16.21
CA PRO A 24 -8.52 8.47 -17.29
C PRO A 24 -7.17 9.18 -17.07
N ASN A 25 -6.07 8.46 -17.35
CA ASN A 25 -4.69 8.95 -17.32
C ASN A 25 -4.16 9.41 -15.95
N LEU A 26 -4.77 8.98 -14.84
CA LEU A 26 -4.35 9.39 -13.50
C LEU A 26 -3.52 8.37 -12.73
N ALA A 27 -3.23 7.17 -13.27
CA ALA A 27 -2.56 6.13 -12.49
C ALA A 27 -1.15 6.55 -12.01
N ASP A 28 -0.38 7.27 -12.83
CA ASP A 28 0.93 7.80 -12.44
C ASP A 28 0.87 8.86 -11.34
N THR A 29 -0.03 9.84 -11.51
CA THR A 29 -0.27 10.89 -10.50
C THR A 29 -0.73 10.29 -9.18
N PHE A 30 -1.65 9.31 -9.24
CA PHE A 30 -2.15 8.63 -8.07
C PHE A 30 -1.07 7.76 -7.40
N SER A 31 -0.23 7.06 -8.17
CA SER A 31 0.91 6.29 -7.63
C SER A 31 1.87 7.20 -6.85
N HIS A 32 2.24 8.36 -7.42
CA HIS A 32 3.10 9.31 -6.71
C HIS A 32 2.46 9.81 -5.41
N TYR A 33 1.18 10.22 -5.47
CA TYR A 33 0.44 10.66 -4.29
C TYR A 33 0.39 9.56 -3.22
N PHE A 34 0.00 8.35 -3.62
CA PHE A 34 -0.11 7.17 -2.76
C PHE A 34 1.21 6.85 -2.04
N ARG A 35 2.33 6.85 -2.76
CA ARG A 35 3.66 6.64 -2.16
C ARG A 35 4.03 7.71 -1.15
N SER A 36 3.76 8.97 -1.48
CA SER A 36 4.10 10.10 -0.62
C SER A 36 3.28 10.16 0.67
N LYS A 37 2.01 9.70 0.63
CA LYS A 37 1.06 9.89 1.74
C LYS A 37 0.80 8.65 2.57
N PHE A 38 0.80 7.47 1.96
CA PHE A 38 0.23 6.29 2.60
C PHE A 38 1.22 5.15 2.84
N VAL A 39 2.25 4.98 2.00
CA VAL A 39 3.14 3.81 2.11
C VAL A 39 3.84 3.73 3.47
N ALA A 40 4.52 4.80 3.90
CA ALA A 40 5.21 4.79 5.20
C ALA A 40 4.23 4.60 6.38
N PRO A 41 3.14 5.39 6.51
CA PRO A 41 2.17 5.18 7.59
C PRO A 41 1.51 3.81 7.60
N MET A 42 1.24 3.21 6.42
CA MET A 42 0.67 1.87 6.35
C MET A 42 1.67 0.80 6.80
N ASN A 43 2.93 0.91 6.35
CA ASN A 43 3.99 -0.02 6.73
C ASN A 43 4.25 0.02 8.25
N GLU A 44 4.25 1.21 8.86
CA GLU A 44 4.37 1.39 10.32
C GLU A 44 3.24 0.71 11.12
N LEU A 45 2.06 0.54 10.51
CA LEU A 45 0.91 -0.14 11.10
C LEU A 45 0.81 -1.63 10.74
N GLY A 46 1.82 -2.19 10.05
CA GLY A 46 1.88 -3.59 9.66
C GLY A 46 1.05 -3.97 8.42
N GLY A 47 0.64 -2.97 7.61
CA GLY A 47 0.03 -3.19 6.29
C GLY A 47 1.03 -2.89 5.18
N TYR A 48 1.86 -3.87 4.87
CA TYR A 48 3.05 -3.65 4.03
C TYR A 48 2.70 -3.49 2.56
N THR A 49 3.15 -2.40 1.94
CA THR A 49 3.05 -2.21 0.48
C THR A 49 4.12 -3.04 -0.22
N LEU A 50 3.72 -4.13 -0.87
CA LEU A 50 4.64 -5.10 -1.48
C LEU A 50 5.03 -4.75 -2.91
N GLY A 51 4.18 -3.99 -3.60
CA GLY A 51 4.44 -3.56 -4.96
C GLY A 51 3.22 -2.92 -5.61
N GLU A 52 3.52 -2.04 -6.58
CA GLU A 52 2.55 -1.41 -7.46
C GLU A 52 2.80 -1.91 -8.89
N PHE A 53 1.72 -2.15 -9.63
CA PHE A 53 1.74 -2.77 -10.94
C PHE A 53 0.99 -1.90 -11.94
N LYS A 54 1.55 -1.80 -13.15
CA LYS A 54 0.93 -1.15 -14.29
C LYS A 54 0.33 -2.19 -15.23
N ILE A 55 -0.81 -1.85 -15.83
CA ILE A 55 -1.37 -2.62 -16.93
C ILE A 55 -0.92 -1.96 -18.23
N SER A 56 -0.25 -2.72 -19.10
CA SER A 56 0.25 -2.18 -20.38
C SER A 56 -0.90 -1.60 -21.21
N GLY A 57 -0.71 -0.38 -21.73
CA GLY A 57 -1.71 0.32 -22.52
C GLY A 57 -2.88 0.93 -21.73
N MET A 58 -2.90 0.81 -20.39
CA MET A 58 -3.93 1.40 -19.53
C MET A 58 -3.30 2.31 -18.47
N ASN A 59 -3.78 3.55 -18.38
CA ASN A 59 -3.31 4.53 -17.40
C ASN A 59 -4.43 5.03 -16.46
N ASP A 60 -5.46 4.21 -16.29
CA ASP A 60 -6.59 4.43 -15.38
C ASP A 60 -6.73 3.27 -14.37
N ARG A 61 -5.75 2.38 -14.30
CA ARG A 61 -5.72 1.24 -13.39
C ARG A 61 -4.56 1.38 -12.42
N PHE A 62 -4.87 1.43 -11.13
CA PHE A 62 -3.88 1.36 -10.07
C PHE A 62 -4.03 0.01 -9.36
N VAL A 63 -3.08 -0.89 -9.61
CA VAL A 63 -3.04 -2.23 -9.04
C VAL A 63 -1.88 -2.31 -8.07
N TRP A 64 -2.12 -2.82 -6.86
CA TRP A 64 -1.07 -2.99 -5.87
C TRP A 64 -1.35 -4.17 -4.94
N LEU A 65 -0.29 -4.68 -4.33
CA LEU A 65 -0.36 -5.76 -3.35
C LEU A 65 -0.04 -5.20 -1.96
N ARG A 66 -0.87 -5.58 -0.99
CA ARG A 66 -0.62 -5.35 0.43
C ARG A 66 -0.46 -6.66 1.17
N GLY A 67 0.56 -6.75 2.00
CA GLY A 67 0.89 -7.93 2.80
C GLY A 67 0.55 -7.74 4.28
N PHE A 68 0.15 -8.84 4.92
CA PHE A 68 0.05 -8.96 6.37
C PHE A 68 0.66 -10.27 6.84
N THR A 69 1.13 -10.29 8.08
CA THR A 69 1.65 -11.50 8.71
C THR A 69 0.54 -12.54 8.95
N ASP A 70 -0.66 -12.08 9.32
CA ASP A 70 -1.86 -12.90 9.49
C ASP A 70 -3.16 -12.08 9.38
N MET A 71 -4.31 -12.76 9.49
CA MET A 71 -5.63 -12.13 9.43
C MET A 71 -5.94 -11.25 10.65
N LYS A 72 -5.32 -11.47 11.82
CA LYS A 72 -5.53 -10.65 13.02
C LYS A 72 -4.86 -9.29 12.85
N THR A 73 -3.63 -9.28 12.37
CA THR A 73 -2.84 -8.10 12.03
C THR A 73 -3.56 -7.29 10.95
N ARG A 74 -4.11 -7.96 9.93
CA ARG A 74 -4.97 -7.32 8.93
C ARG A 74 -6.14 -6.56 9.56
N VAL A 75 -6.94 -7.20 10.42
CA VAL A 75 -8.11 -6.54 11.05
C VAL A 75 -7.68 -5.35 11.91
N LYS A 76 -6.61 -5.51 12.70
CA LYS A 76 -6.06 -4.41 13.50
C LYS A 76 -5.62 -3.24 12.62
N PHE A 77 -4.84 -3.50 11.59
CA PHE A 77 -4.40 -2.50 10.62
C PHE A 77 -5.57 -1.74 9.99
N LEU A 78 -6.63 -2.44 9.57
CA LEU A 78 -7.77 -1.78 8.92
C LEU A 78 -8.45 -0.77 9.85
N ASN A 79 -8.63 -1.11 11.13
CA ASN A 79 -9.18 -0.19 12.11
C ASN A 79 -8.22 0.98 12.38
N ASP A 80 -6.95 0.68 12.62
CA ASP A 80 -5.96 1.70 12.98
C ASP A 80 -5.73 2.70 11.84
N PHE A 81 -5.61 2.21 10.61
CA PHE A 81 -5.35 3.06 9.45
C PHE A 81 -6.61 3.85 9.06
N TYR A 82 -7.75 3.19 8.83
CA TYR A 82 -8.91 3.86 8.23
C TYR A 82 -9.79 4.62 9.23
N ILE A 83 -9.77 4.27 10.52
CA ILE A 83 -10.60 4.94 11.54
C ILE A 83 -9.77 5.90 12.38
N ASN A 84 -8.58 5.47 12.79
CA ASN A 84 -7.82 6.17 13.83
C ASN A 84 -6.73 7.09 13.26
N SER A 85 -6.10 6.74 12.14
CA SER A 85 -4.88 7.42 11.67
C SER A 85 -5.11 8.87 11.22
N PRO A 86 -4.18 9.79 11.56
CA PRO A 86 -4.16 11.13 10.99
C PRO A 86 -3.95 11.13 9.46
N ALA A 87 -3.08 10.23 8.96
CA ALA A 87 -2.77 10.13 7.54
C ALA A 87 -4.03 9.91 6.70
N TRP A 88 -4.89 8.95 7.08
CA TRP A 88 -6.15 8.72 6.37
C TRP A 88 -7.14 9.88 6.55
N LYS A 89 -7.23 10.47 7.76
CA LYS A 89 -8.14 11.60 8.02
C LYS A 89 -7.80 12.84 7.19
N GLN A 90 -6.52 13.09 6.93
CA GLN A 90 -6.03 14.27 6.21
C GLN A 90 -6.04 14.06 4.70
N ASP A 91 -5.57 12.91 4.23
CA ASP A 91 -5.27 12.65 2.81
C ASP A 91 -6.23 11.62 2.17
N GLY A 92 -7.06 10.91 2.93
CA GLY A 92 -7.89 9.81 2.44
C GLY A 92 -9.22 10.19 1.76
N LYS A 93 -9.46 11.49 1.49
CA LYS A 93 -10.72 12.01 0.92
C LYS A 93 -10.54 12.52 -0.50
#